data_AF-E1K0N7-F1
#
_entry.id   AF-E1K0N7-F1
#
_cell.length_a   1.000
_cell.length_b   1.000
_cell.length_c   1.000
_cell.angle_alpha   90.00
_cell.angle_beta   90.00
_cell.angle_gamma   90.00
#
_symmetry.space_group_name_H-M   'P 1'
#
loop_
_entity.id
_entity.type
_entity.pdbx_description
1 polymer ?
#
loop_
_entity_poly.entity_id
_entity_poly.type
_entity_poly.pdbx_seq_one_letter_code
_entity_poly.pdbx_strand_id
1 'polypeptide(L)'
;MLTFAHSTYFHDLLGGFSAGVVIANSKGLVYASNPAAATLLGETPQSLADPAEAKAIIARSDTPRGLAHFLAAPIKHGRKPAPITFTYRHPDGTLRHFRLSCSLLLENEKIFGILFEIDDMTEIFALHARERDMLLGIHAVQQERIESLGRFSLAVAHQIRNPLMIIGGFTGRLLRRHPEGDPDAEALAMILDGARRLESVVRAVSSYAKRRPAVPVMADTADLAMRAMETARSRTGCNAPFTVDAAVGLARLDAELTVETLAELLANALEACDAAEEGMISVRARREGETLVLAVEDRGPGVAADIRPFIFDPFFTTKAVGVGMGLCIAKRNAEELGGVLRVVERPGGGCLAELTLPDVPAESAKA
;
A
#
# COMPACT_ATOMS: atom_id res chain seq x y z
N MET A 1 -53.85 23.81 -12.76
CA MET A 1 -52.38 23.64 -12.79
C MET A 1 -51.87 22.51 -13.70
N LEU A 2 -52.71 21.53 -14.10
CA LEU A 2 -52.49 20.77 -15.36
C LEU A 2 -52.25 21.71 -16.56
N THR A 3 -52.82 22.93 -16.51
CA THR A 3 -52.58 24.04 -17.42
C THR A 3 -51.13 24.53 -17.50
N PHE A 4 -50.31 24.39 -16.46
CA PHE A 4 -48.90 24.82 -16.46
C PHE A 4 -47.99 23.79 -17.14
N ALA A 5 -48.28 22.50 -16.96
CA ALA A 5 -47.60 21.42 -17.66
C ALA A 5 -47.85 21.43 -19.17
N HIS A 6 -48.96 22.04 -19.63
CA HIS A 6 -49.28 22.27 -21.05
C HIS A 6 -48.82 23.64 -21.57
N SER A 7 -48.13 24.45 -20.75
CA SER A 7 -47.59 25.73 -21.19
C SER A 7 -46.33 25.51 -22.02
N THR A 8 -46.23 26.19 -23.16
CA THR A 8 -45.03 26.21 -24.00
C THR A 8 -43.78 26.61 -23.20
N TYR A 9 -43.93 27.54 -22.25
CA TYR A 9 -42.85 27.99 -21.37
C TYR A 9 -42.26 26.86 -20.50
N PHE A 10 -43.11 25.97 -19.99
CA PHE A 10 -42.68 24.85 -19.16
C PHE A 10 -41.87 23.82 -19.97
N HIS A 11 -42.31 23.53 -21.19
CA HIS A 11 -41.60 22.62 -22.10
C HIS A 11 -40.27 23.21 -22.58
N ASP A 12 -40.22 24.51 -22.90
CA ASP A 12 -38.99 25.19 -23.32
C ASP A 12 -37.95 25.21 -22.18
N LEU A 13 -38.38 25.45 -20.95
CA LEU A 13 -37.51 25.43 -19.77
C LEU A 13 -36.91 24.04 -19.55
N LEU A 14 -37.73 22.97 -19.65
CA LEU A 14 -37.25 21.59 -19.56
C LEU A 14 -36.27 21.23 -20.69
N GLY A 15 -36.51 21.75 -21.90
CA GLY A 15 -35.66 21.53 -23.07
C GLY A 15 -34.26 22.15 -22.97
N GLY A 16 -34.09 23.17 -22.11
CA GLY A 16 -32.80 23.83 -21.89
C GLY A 16 -31.79 23.06 -21.03
N PHE A 17 -32.22 22.01 -20.32
CA PHE A 17 -31.32 21.20 -19.50
C PHE A 17 -30.56 20.17 -20.33
N SER A 18 -29.24 20.08 -20.11
CA SER A 18 -28.40 19.02 -20.66
C SER A 18 -28.60 17.67 -19.95
N ALA A 19 -28.96 17.71 -18.66
CA ALA A 19 -29.33 16.52 -17.90
C ALA A 19 -30.71 16.00 -18.34
N GLY A 20 -30.88 14.68 -18.29
CA GLY A 20 -32.17 14.06 -18.56
C GLY A 20 -33.14 14.34 -17.42
N VAL A 21 -34.29 14.91 -17.72
CA VAL A 21 -35.32 15.23 -16.73
C VAL A 21 -36.60 14.45 -17.02
N VAL A 22 -37.11 13.75 -16.02
CA VAL A 22 -38.40 13.02 -16.06
C VAL A 22 -39.23 13.42 -14.84
N ILE A 23 -40.48 13.80 -15.06
CA ILE A 23 -41.41 14.20 -13.99
C ILE A 23 -42.58 13.25 -13.94
N ALA A 24 -42.78 12.64 -12.77
CA ALA A 24 -43.88 11.76 -12.47
C ALA A 24 -44.82 12.37 -11.42
N ASN A 25 -46.09 11.98 -11.45
CA ASN A 25 -47.03 12.33 -10.38
C ASN A 25 -46.84 11.42 -9.15
N SER A 26 -47.62 11.66 -8.09
CA SER A 26 -47.60 10.87 -6.85
C SER A 26 -48.02 9.39 -7.01
N LYS A 27 -48.53 8.99 -8.19
CA LYS A 27 -48.80 7.57 -8.53
C LYS A 27 -47.68 6.93 -9.36
N GLY A 28 -46.62 7.67 -9.67
CA GLY A 28 -45.50 7.21 -10.50
C GLY A 28 -45.76 7.27 -12.00
N LEU A 29 -46.83 7.92 -12.46
CA LEU A 29 -47.09 8.11 -13.89
C LEU A 29 -46.32 9.33 -14.38
N VAL A 30 -45.48 9.12 -15.39
CA VAL A 30 -44.71 10.18 -16.05
C VAL A 30 -45.66 11.04 -16.89
N TYR A 31 -45.62 12.35 -16.68
CA TYR A 31 -46.44 13.31 -17.43
C TYR A 31 -45.61 14.37 -18.16
N ALA A 32 -44.31 14.46 -17.87
CA ALA A 32 -43.39 15.32 -18.60
C ALA A 32 -41.98 14.70 -18.59
N SER A 33 -41.27 14.86 -19.70
CA SER A 33 -39.84 14.56 -19.82
C SER A 33 -39.21 15.50 -20.82
N ASN A 34 -37.91 15.79 -20.69
CA ASN A 34 -37.19 16.58 -21.67
C ASN A 34 -36.58 15.71 -22.79
N PRO A 35 -36.16 16.32 -23.92
CA PRO A 35 -35.49 15.59 -25.00
C PRO A 35 -34.20 14.88 -24.55
N ALA A 36 -33.44 15.46 -23.62
CA ALA A 36 -32.21 14.86 -23.11
C ALA A 36 -32.48 13.50 -22.43
N ALA A 37 -33.55 13.35 -21.65
CA ALA A 37 -33.90 12.06 -21.03
C ALA A 37 -34.18 10.97 -22.07
N ALA A 38 -34.92 11.32 -23.12
CA ALA A 38 -35.21 10.42 -24.25
C ALA A 38 -33.90 10.00 -24.96
N THR A 39 -33.02 10.95 -25.28
CA THR A 39 -31.73 10.68 -25.93
C THR A 39 -30.76 9.89 -25.05
N LEU A 40 -30.71 10.15 -23.75
CA LEU A 40 -29.83 9.43 -22.82
C LEU A 40 -30.27 7.98 -22.63
N LEU A 41 -31.58 7.74 -22.50
CA LEU A 41 -32.12 6.39 -22.31
C LEU A 41 -32.29 5.62 -23.64
N GLY A 42 -32.23 6.32 -24.77
CA GLY A 42 -32.45 5.77 -26.11
C GLY A 42 -33.92 5.48 -26.42
N GLU A 43 -34.83 6.14 -25.71
CA GLU A 43 -36.26 5.90 -25.78
C GLU A 43 -36.98 7.13 -26.36
N THR A 44 -38.24 6.98 -26.74
CA THR A 44 -39.07 8.12 -27.16
C THR A 44 -39.75 8.76 -25.94
N PRO A 45 -40.11 10.06 -25.97
CA PRO A 45 -40.90 10.67 -24.90
C PRO A 45 -42.21 9.92 -24.60
N GLN A 46 -42.82 9.32 -25.63
CA GLN A 46 -44.02 8.49 -25.49
C GLN A 46 -43.73 7.18 -24.75
N SER A 47 -42.62 6.52 -25.05
CA SER A 47 -42.15 5.32 -24.35
C SER A 47 -41.87 5.59 -22.87
N LEU A 48 -41.23 6.72 -22.55
CA LEU A 48 -40.99 7.13 -21.16
C LEU A 48 -42.29 7.39 -20.37
N ALA A 49 -43.35 7.81 -21.07
CA ALA A 49 -44.67 8.03 -20.49
C ALA A 49 -45.51 6.74 -20.38
N ASP A 50 -45.13 5.66 -21.08
CA ASP A 50 -45.87 4.39 -21.09
C ASP A 50 -45.48 3.48 -19.90
N PRO A 51 -46.40 3.22 -18.96
CA PRO A 51 -46.15 2.30 -17.85
C PRO A 51 -45.81 0.87 -18.27
N ALA A 52 -46.25 0.43 -19.47
CA ALA A 52 -45.94 -0.88 -20.01
C ALA A 52 -44.46 -1.03 -20.39
N GLU A 53 -43.84 0.05 -20.88
CA GLU A 53 -42.44 0.06 -21.33
C GLU A 53 -41.45 0.34 -20.19
N ALA A 54 -41.89 1.00 -19.11
CA ALA A 54 -41.07 1.34 -17.95
C ALA A 54 -40.27 0.14 -17.38
N LYS A 55 -40.86 -1.06 -17.37
CA LYS A 55 -40.17 -2.28 -16.91
C LYS A 55 -39.00 -2.67 -17.81
N ALA A 56 -39.16 -2.53 -19.13
CA ALA A 56 -38.10 -2.86 -20.09
C ALA A 56 -36.93 -1.88 -19.96
N ILE A 57 -37.22 -0.59 -19.78
CA ILE A 57 -36.21 0.46 -19.57
C ILE A 57 -35.41 0.17 -18.29
N ILE A 58 -36.09 -0.10 -17.17
CA ILE A 58 -35.43 -0.44 -15.90
C ILE A 58 -34.57 -1.70 -16.03
N ALA A 59 -35.03 -2.70 -16.79
CA ALA A 59 -34.33 -3.97 -16.99
C ALA A 59 -33.00 -3.83 -17.78
N ARG A 60 -32.77 -2.71 -18.48
CA ARG A 60 -31.50 -2.44 -19.16
C ARG A 60 -30.38 -1.99 -18.21
N SER A 61 -30.69 -1.67 -16.95
CA SER A 61 -29.68 -1.40 -15.94
C SER A 61 -29.00 -2.68 -15.44
N ASP A 62 -27.77 -2.57 -14.97
CA ASP A 62 -27.06 -3.64 -14.25
C ASP A 62 -27.68 -3.94 -12.88
N THR A 63 -28.53 -3.05 -12.37
CA THR A 63 -29.17 -3.15 -11.06
C THR A 63 -30.70 -2.89 -11.11
N PRO A 64 -31.50 -3.68 -11.88
CA PRO A 64 -32.92 -3.37 -12.11
C PRO A 64 -33.76 -3.28 -10.83
N ARG A 65 -33.47 -4.11 -9.82
CA ARG A 65 -34.15 -4.06 -8.52
C ARG A 65 -33.80 -2.79 -7.73
N GLY A 66 -32.55 -2.36 -7.78
CA GLY A 66 -32.07 -1.14 -7.13
C GLY A 66 -32.68 0.10 -7.76
N LEU A 67 -32.67 0.17 -9.09
CA LEU A 67 -33.31 1.24 -9.85
C LEU A 67 -34.82 1.29 -9.60
N ALA A 68 -35.53 0.15 -9.64
CA ALA A 68 -36.96 0.09 -9.31
C ALA A 68 -37.25 0.53 -7.86
N HIS A 69 -36.40 0.15 -6.90
CA HIS A 69 -36.55 0.58 -5.51
C HIS A 69 -36.37 2.08 -5.36
N PHE A 70 -35.35 2.66 -6.01
CA PHE A 70 -35.11 4.10 -6.03
C PHE A 70 -36.32 4.87 -6.58
N LEU A 71 -36.85 4.45 -7.73
CA LEU A 71 -38.02 5.08 -8.36
C LEU A 71 -39.29 4.98 -7.48
N ALA A 72 -39.46 3.87 -6.75
CA ALA A 72 -40.62 3.64 -5.89
C ALA A 72 -40.54 4.34 -4.53
N ALA A 73 -39.34 4.69 -4.03
CA ALA A 73 -39.16 5.23 -2.68
C ALA A 73 -39.87 6.58 -2.44
N PRO A 74 -39.81 7.57 -3.36
CA PRO A 74 -40.59 8.81 -3.25
C PRO A 74 -42.09 8.57 -3.16
N ILE A 75 -42.59 7.57 -3.92
CA ILE A 75 -44.01 7.25 -4.04
C ILE A 75 -44.51 6.54 -2.77
N LYS A 76 -43.78 5.54 -2.29
CA LYS A 76 -44.18 4.69 -1.16
C LYS A 76 -43.94 5.32 0.20
N HIS A 77 -42.87 6.11 0.32
CA HIS A 77 -42.39 6.61 1.62
C HIS A 77 -42.43 8.12 1.74
N GLY A 78 -42.73 8.86 0.65
CA GLY A 78 -42.73 10.32 0.66
C GLY A 78 -41.35 10.93 0.96
N ARG A 79 -40.27 10.17 0.73
CA ARG A 79 -38.89 10.58 1.05
C ARG A 79 -38.02 10.57 -0.19
N LYS A 80 -37.10 11.54 -0.26
CA LYS A 80 -36.05 11.61 -1.28
C LYS A 80 -34.97 10.55 -1.00
N PRO A 81 -34.77 9.55 -1.86
CA PRO A 81 -33.66 8.59 -1.73
C PRO A 81 -32.32 9.26 -2.02
N ALA A 82 -31.23 8.68 -1.50
CA ALA A 82 -29.87 9.07 -1.89
C ALA A 82 -29.64 8.75 -3.38
N PRO A 83 -28.93 9.61 -4.14
CA PRO A 83 -28.64 9.37 -5.55
C PRO A 83 -27.95 8.02 -5.77
N ILE A 84 -28.30 7.36 -6.87
CA ILE A 84 -27.70 6.08 -7.25
C ILE A 84 -26.93 6.23 -8.56
N THR A 85 -25.88 5.44 -8.73
CA THR A 85 -25.18 5.28 -10.00
C THR A 85 -25.37 3.86 -10.51
N PHE A 86 -25.58 3.70 -11.80
CA PHE A 86 -25.76 2.39 -12.42
C PHE A 86 -25.22 2.37 -13.85
N THR A 87 -24.88 1.17 -14.31
CA THR A 87 -24.55 0.95 -15.72
C THR A 87 -25.83 0.65 -16.49
N TYR A 88 -26.00 1.30 -17.63
CA TYR A 88 -27.17 1.17 -18.48
C TYR A 88 -26.76 0.67 -19.87
N ARG A 89 -27.41 -0.38 -20.34
CA ARG A 89 -27.25 -0.88 -21.70
C ARG A 89 -28.18 -0.11 -22.64
N HIS A 90 -27.60 0.86 -23.34
CA HIS A 90 -28.33 1.68 -24.29
C HIS A 90 -28.83 0.82 -25.48
N PRO A 91 -29.97 1.15 -26.12
CA PRO A 91 -30.52 0.39 -27.25
C PRO A 91 -29.57 0.19 -28.44
N ASP A 92 -28.62 1.10 -28.65
CA ASP A 92 -27.56 0.96 -29.67
C ASP A 92 -26.46 -0.06 -29.31
N GLY A 93 -26.55 -0.70 -28.15
CA GLY A 93 -25.60 -1.68 -27.64
C GLY A 93 -24.46 -1.10 -26.80
N THR A 94 -24.34 0.23 -26.72
CA THR A 94 -23.32 0.89 -25.88
C THR A 94 -23.65 0.76 -24.39
N LEU A 95 -22.62 0.73 -23.55
CA LEU A 95 -22.77 0.84 -22.10
C LEU A 95 -22.57 2.29 -21.71
N ARG A 96 -23.51 2.82 -20.93
CA ARG A 96 -23.45 4.16 -20.36
C ARG A 96 -23.52 4.10 -18.85
N HIS A 97 -22.93 5.08 -18.18
CA HIS A 97 -22.97 5.19 -16.73
C HIS A 97 -23.83 6.39 -16.37
N PHE A 98 -24.93 6.13 -15.65
CA PHE A 98 -25.85 7.19 -15.24
C PHE A 98 -25.83 7.37 -13.74
N ARG A 99 -25.99 8.63 -13.33
CA ARG A 99 -26.36 8.99 -11.97
C ARG A 99 -27.81 9.45 -11.99
N LEU A 100 -28.63 8.83 -11.15
CA LEU A 100 -30.02 9.20 -11.00
C LEU A 100 -30.24 9.86 -9.64
N SER A 101 -30.77 11.07 -9.69
CA SER A 101 -31.15 11.89 -8.54
C SER A 101 -32.66 12.12 -8.55
N CYS A 102 -33.22 12.39 -7.38
CA CYS A 102 -34.64 12.66 -7.24
C CYS A 102 -34.86 13.92 -6.40
N SER A 103 -35.88 14.71 -6.74
CA SER A 103 -36.37 15.82 -5.93
C SER A 103 -37.90 15.77 -5.85
N LEU A 104 -38.46 16.06 -4.68
CA LEU A 104 -39.90 16.10 -4.46
C LEU A 104 -40.42 17.50 -4.79
N LEU A 105 -41.47 17.59 -5.60
CA LEU A 105 -42.16 18.84 -5.91
C LEU A 105 -43.35 18.98 -4.96
N LEU A 106 -43.33 20.01 -4.13
CA LEU A 106 -44.32 20.25 -3.07
C LEU A 106 -45.21 21.45 -3.40
N GLU A 107 -46.51 21.31 -3.15
CA GLU A 107 -47.50 22.39 -3.20
C GLU A 107 -48.36 22.29 -1.94
N ASN A 108 -48.42 23.35 -1.13
CA ASN A 108 -49.13 23.36 0.16
C ASN A 108 -48.79 22.15 1.07
N GLU A 109 -47.49 21.86 1.25
CA GLU A 109 -46.98 20.72 2.03
C GLU A 109 -47.39 19.33 1.51
N LYS A 110 -47.94 19.25 0.29
CA LYS A 110 -48.27 17.97 -0.36
C LYS A 110 -47.38 17.73 -1.56
N ILE A 111 -46.91 16.48 -1.70
CA ILE A 111 -46.18 16.04 -2.88
C ILE A 111 -47.14 16.04 -4.07
N PHE A 112 -46.94 16.95 -5.01
CA PHE A 112 -47.70 17.01 -6.24
C PHE A 112 -46.97 16.31 -7.40
N GLY A 113 -45.64 16.24 -7.35
CA GLY A 113 -44.81 15.61 -8.37
C GLY A 113 -43.46 15.15 -7.86
N ILE A 114 -42.79 14.34 -8.66
CA ILE A 114 -41.47 13.78 -8.40
C ILE A 114 -40.62 14.07 -9.64
N LEU A 115 -39.54 14.82 -9.44
CA LEU A 115 -38.54 15.12 -10.46
C LEU A 115 -37.41 14.09 -10.36
N PHE A 116 -37.16 13.38 -11.45
CA PHE A 116 -36.00 12.52 -11.64
C PHE A 116 -35.03 13.18 -12.61
N GLU A 117 -33.77 13.22 -12.21
CA GLU A 117 -32.67 13.81 -12.97
C GLU A 117 -31.65 12.71 -13.28
N ILE A 118 -31.26 12.60 -14.54
CA ILE A 118 -30.35 11.61 -15.10
C ILE A 118 -29.13 12.35 -15.64
N ASP A 119 -28.01 12.19 -14.95
CA ASP A 119 -26.71 12.70 -15.41
C ASP A 119 -25.93 11.60 -16.13
N ASP A 120 -25.38 11.93 -17.31
CA ASP A 120 -24.44 11.06 -18.01
C ASP A 120 -23.03 11.21 -17.44
N MET A 121 -22.56 10.16 -16.80
CA MET A 121 -21.24 10.06 -16.18
C MET A 121 -20.29 9.16 -16.97
N THR A 122 -20.67 8.75 -18.20
CA THR A 122 -19.92 7.76 -18.99
C THR A 122 -18.49 8.22 -19.26
N GLU A 123 -18.29 9.48 -19.66
CA GLU A 123 -16.96 10.03 -19.94
C GLU A 123 -16.08 10.09 -18.68
N ILE A 124 -16.65 10.45 -17.54
CA ILE A 124 -15.94 10.50 -16.25
C ILE A 124 -15.51 9.11 -15.82
N PHE A 125 -16.40 8.11 -15.92
CA PHE A 125 -16.05 6.71 -15.62
C PHE A 125 -14.97 6.18 -16.56
N ALA A 126 -15.03 6.51 -17.86
CA ALA A 126 -14.03 6.09 -18.84
C ALA A 126 -12.66 6.71 -18.56
N LEU A 127 -12.60 7.98 -18.16
CA LEU A 127 -11.36 8.64 -17.77
C LEU A 127 -10.73 8.02 -16.53
N HIS A 128 -11.52 7.81 -15.46
CA HIS A 128 -11.02 7.15 -14.24
C HIS A 128 -10.56 5.71 -14.50
N ALA A 129 -11.25 4.97 -15.36
CA ALA A 129 -10.83 3.62 -15.75
C ALA A 129 -9.45 3.65 -16.44
N ARG A 130 -9.26 4.56 -17.41
CA ARG A 130 -7.97 4.73 -18.10
C ARG A 130 -6.84 5.15 -17.17
N GLU A 131 -7.11 6.08 -16.25
CA GLU A 131 -6.13 6.52 -15.25
C GLU A 131 -5.72 5.34 -14.35
N ARG A 132 -6.69 4.58 -13.85
CA ARG A 132 -6.43 3.40 -13.03
C ARG A 132 -5.59 2.36 -13.78
N ASP A 133 -5.94 2.07 -15.03
CA ASP A 133 -5.22 1.09 -15.85
C ASP A 133 -3.79 1.56 -16.16
N MET A 134 -3.58 2.87 -16.38
CA MET A 134 -2.26 3.45 -16.56
C MET A 134 -1.39 3.34 -15.31
N LEU A 135 -1.95 3.66 -14.13
CA LEU A 135 -1.24 3.53 -12.85
C LEU A 135 -0.85 2.08 -12.56
N LEU A 136 -1.76 1.13 -12.78
CA LEU A 136 -1.48 -0.29 -12.67
C LEU A 136 -0.38 -0.74 -13.64
N GLY A 137 -0.40 -0.25 -14.89
CA GLY A 137 0.64 -0.51 -15.88
C GLY A 137 2.02 0.00 -15.46
N ILE A 138 2.11 1.22 -14.93
CA ILE A 138 3.37 1.80 -14.43
C ILE A 138 3.92 0.97 -13.27
N HIS A 139 3.06 0.60 -12.30
CA HIS A 139 3.46 -0.22 -11.16
C HIS A 139 3.97 -1.60 -11.59
N ALA A 140 3.30 -2.25 -12.55
CA ALA A 140 3.71 -3.54 -13.08
C ALA A 140 5.10 -3.50 -13.73
N VAL A 141 5.37 -2.49 -14.58
CA VAL A 141 6.68 -2.32 -15.23
C VAL A 141 7.79 -2.05 -14.21
N GLN A 142 7.51 -1.26 -13.18
CA GLN A 142 8.48 -1.02 -12.11
C GLN A 142 8.79 -2.30 -11.32
N GLN A 143 7.77 -3.09 -10.98
CA GLN A 143 7.96 -4.38 -10.30
C GLN A 143 8.78 -5.34 -11.16
N GLU A 144 8.44 -5.49 -12.44
CA GLU A 144 9.20 -6.35 -13.36
C GLU A 144 10.68 -5.94 -13.47
N ARG A 145 10.95 -4.63 -13.53
CA ARG A 145 12.32 -4.09 -13.57
C ARG A 145 13.08 -4.40 -12.28
N ILE A 146 12.44 -4.24 -11.13
CA ILE A 146 13.04 -4.54 -9.82
C ILE A 146 13.31 -6.04 -9.69
N GLU A 147 12.39 -6.90 -10.10
CA GLU A 147 12.58 -8.35 -10.09
C GLU A 147 13.71 -8.78 -11.03
N SER A 148 13.76 -8.24 -12.23
CA SER A 148 14.81 -8.52 -13.21
C SER A 148 16.19 -8.11 -12.69
N LEU A 149 16.28 -6.93 -12.07
CA LEU A 149 17.49 -6.48 -11.40
C LEU A 149 17.87 -7.38 -10.23
N GLY A 150 16.89 -7.88 -9.46
CA GLY A 150 17.10 -8.85 -8.38
C GLY A 150 17.69 -10.17 -8.92
N ARG A 151 17.07 -10.76 -9.95
CA ARG A 151 17.56 -12.01 -10.58
C ARG A 151 18.97 -11.82 -11.15
N PHE A 152 19.24 -10.70 -11.82
CA PHE A 152 20.57 -10.37 -12.32
C PHE A 152 21.59 -10.24 -11.19
N SER A 153 21.25 -9.51 -10.12
CA SER A 153 22.11 -9.33 -8.95
C SER A 153 22.44 -10.65 -8.27
N LEU A 154 21.47 -11.56 -8.14
CA LEU A 154 21.68 -12.90 -7.58
C LEU A 154 22.62 -13.75 -8.46
N ALA A 155 22.44 -13.70 -9.79
CA ALA A 155 23.29 -14.43 -10.73
C ALA A 155 24.75 -13.93 -10.69
N VAL A 156 24.95 -12.61 -10.72
CA VAL A 156 26.28 -11.99 -10.59
C VAL A 156 26.90 -12.34 -9.24
N ALA A 157 26.13 -12.25 -8.15
CA ALA A 157 26.62 -12.59 -6.82
C ALA A 157 27.11 -14.04 -6.73
N HIS A 158 26.37 -15.00 -7.31
CA HIS A 158 26.82 -16.39 -7.38
C HIS A 158 28.12 -16.56 -8.17
N GLN A 159 28.26 -15.89 -9.31
CA GLN A 159 29.47 -15.97 -10.12
C GLN A 159 30.69 -15.33 -9.47
N ILE A 160 30.52 -14.28 -8.65
CA ILE A 160 31.62 -13.65 -7.91
C ILE A 160 31.97 -14.46 -6.65
N ARG A 161 30.98 -15.06 -5.96
CA ARG A 161 31.23 -15.88 -4.76
C ARG A 161 32.20 -17.03 -5.02
N ASN A 162 32.10 -17.67 -6.18
CA ASN A 162 32.91 -18.82 -6.55
C ASN A 162 34.43 -18.53 -6.62
N PRO A 163 34.92 -17.54 -7.39
CA PRO A 163 36.34 -17.19 -7.41
C PRO A 163 36.82 -16.65 -6.06
N LEU A 164 35.97 -15.95 -5.29
CA LEU A 164 36.34 -15.49 -3.94
C LEU A 164 36.59 -16.64 -2.97
N MET A 165 35.76 -17.69 -3.00
CA MET A 165 35.98 -18.89 -2.19
C MET A 165 37.30 -19.59 -2.55
N ILE A 166 37.66 -19.61 -3.84
CA ILE A 166 38.93 -20.15 -4.32
C ILE A 166 40.10 -19.30 -3.81
N ILE A 167 40.07 -17.98 -4.04
CA ILE A 167 41.12 -17.04 -3.60
C ILE A 167 41.29 -17.10 -2.09
N GLY A 168 40.22 -16.90 -1.32
CA GLY A 168 40.28 -16.93 0.14
C GLY A 168 40.74 -18.29 0.68
N GLY A 169 40.29 -19.40 0.08
CA GLY A 169 40.68 -20.75 0.46
C GLY A 169 42.16 -21.05 0.24
N PHE A 170 42.71 -20.68 -0.93
CA PHE A 170 44.14 -20.85 -1.22
C PHE A 170 45.01 -19.90 -0.40
N THR A 171 44.64 -18.63 -0.30
CA THR A 171 45.37 -17.63 0.49
C THR A 171 45.40 -18.02 1.97
N GLY A 172 44.27 -18.43 2.55
CA GLY A 172 44.23 -18.89 3.94
C GLY A 172 45.05 -20.17 4.18
N ARG A 173 45.14 -21.07 3.18
CA ARG A 173 46.00 -22.26 3.24
C ARG A 173 47.48 -21.90 3.17
N LEU A 174 47.86 -20.95 2.31
CA LEU A 174 49.23 -20.46 2.19
C LEU A 174 49.65 -19.76 3.48
N LEU A 175 48.82 -18.85 4.01
CA LEU A 175 49.10 -18.13 5.25
C LEU A 175 49.40 -19.07 6.44
N ARG A 176 48.66 -20.18 6.57
CA ARG A 176 48.92 -21.20 7.62
C ARG A 176 50.25 -21.94 7.48
N ARG A 177 50.93 -21.85 6.33
CA ARG A 177 52.22 -22.50 6.06
C ARG A 177 53.42 -21.55 6.24
N HIS A 178 53.17 -20.25 6.41
CA HIS A 178 54.23 -19.27 6.67
C HIS A 178 54.47 -19.11 8.18
N PRO A 179 55.74 -19.00 8.63
CA PRO A 179 56.08 -18.70 10.02
C PRO A 179 55.79 -17.23 10.39
N GLU A 180 55.71 -16.93 11.69
CA GLU A 180 55.57 -15.55 12.18
C GLU A 180 56.76 -14.68 11.75
N GLY A 181 56.47 -13.48 11.23
CA GLY A 181 57.48 -12.53 10.74
C GLY A 181 57.87 -12.69 9.27
N ASP A 182 57.22 -13.59 8.52
CA ASP A 182 57.41 -13.71 7.08
C ASP A 182 56.79 -12.52 6.32
N PRO A 183 57.55 -11.78 5.48
CA PRO A 183 57.03 -10.67 4.69
C PRO A 183 55.86 -11.04 3.77
N ASP A 184 55.82 -12.29 3.29
CA ASP A 184 54.75 -12.78 2.43
C ASP A 184 53.46 -13.06 3.23
N ALA A 185 53.55 -13.28 4.54
CA ALA A 185 52.38 -13.49 5.40
C ALA A 185 51.52 -12.22 5.52
N GLU A 186 52.12 -11.04 5.58
CA GLU A 186 51.37 -9.76 5.58
C GLU A 186 50.62 -9.56 4.26
N ALA A 187 51.27 -9.83 3.12
CA ALA A 187 50.63 -9.74 1.81
C ALA A 187 49.47 -10.74 1.66
N LEU A 188 49.66 -11.97 2.12
CA LEU A 188 48.61 -13.00 2.12
C LEU A 188 47.45 -12.63 3.07
N ALA A 189 47.73 -12.05 4.24
CA ALA A 189 46.69 -11.55 5.14
C ALA A 189 45.84 -10.45 4.48
N MET A 190 46.47 -9.48 3.81
CA MET A 190 45.77 -8.43 3.08
C MET A 190 44.87 -8.99 1.96
N ILE A 191 45.34 -9.98 1.19
CA ILE A 191 44.54 -10.64 0.15
C ILE A 191 43.34 -11.37 0.77
N LEU A 192 43.54 -12.06 1.89
CA LEU A 192 42.48 -12.80 2.58
C LEU A 192 41.39 -11.86 3.10
N ASP A 193 41.78 -10.72 3.68
CA ASP A 193 40.83 -9.72 4.17
C ASP A 193 40.09 -9.02 3.03
N GLY A 194 40.77 -8.75 1.91
CA GLY A 194 40.13 -8.27 0.69
C GLY A 194 39.08 -9.24 0.14
N ALA A 195 39.40 -10.54 0.13
CA ALA A 195 38.47 -11.58 -0.32
C ALA A 195 37.24 -11.70 0.60
N ARG A 196 37.43 -11.65 1.93
CA ARG A 196 36.35 -11.62 2.92
C ARG A 196 35.45 -10.39 2.77
N ARG A 197 36.05 -9.22 2.51
CA ARG A 197 35.30 -7.99 2.26
C ARG A 197 34.42 -8.12 1.02
N LEU A 198 34.97 -8.61 -0.10
CA LEU A 198 34.17 -8.85 -1.30
C LEU A 198 33.07 -9.89 -1.09
N GLU A 199 33.34 -10.93 -0.28
CA GLU A 199 32.33 -11.92 0.06
C GLU A 199 31.15 -11.29 0.83
N SER A 200 31.43 -10.36 1.75
CA SER A 200 30.40 -9.62 2.47
C SER A 200 29.53 -8.78 1.53
N VAL A 201 30.12 -8.12 0.53
CA VAL A 201 29.40 -7.34 -0.50
C VAL A 201 28.48 -8.25 -1.30
N VAL A 202 29.00 -9.39 -1.77
CA VAL A 202 28.26 -10.37 -2.54
C VAL A 202 27.08 -10.97 -1.75
N ARG A 203 27.28 -11.24 -0.45
CA ARG A 203 26.21 -11.69 0.45
C ARG A 203 25.13 -10.63 0.62
N ALA A 204 25.51 -9.37 0.83
CA ALA A 204 24.57 -8.26 0.99
C ALA A 204 23.71 -8.05 -0.28
N VAL A 205 24.34 -8.08 -1.47
CA VAL A 205 23.62 -7.99 -2.76
C VAL A 205 22.69 -9.18 -2.96
N SER A 206 23.12 -10.40 -2.60
CA SER A 206 22.27 -11.59 -2.71
C SER A 206 21.05 -11.52 -1.79
N SER A 207 21.23 -11.03 -0.55
CA SER A 207 20.15 -10.86 0.43
C SER A 207 19.14 -9.82 -0.05
N TYR A 208 19.63 -8.69 -0.57
CA TYR A 208 18.78 -7.66 -1.18
C TYR A 208 18.06 -8.13 -2.46
N ALA A 209 18.63 -9.07 -3.21
CA ALA A 209 17.99 -9.62 -4.40
C ALA A 209 16.87 -10.62 -4.08
N LYS A 210 17.00 -11.39 -2.99
CA LYS A 210 16.08 -12.47 -2.63
C LYS A 210 14.78 -11.89 -2.07
N ARG A 211 13.69 -11.87 -2.86
CA ARG A 211 12.33 -11.54 -2.36
C ARG A 211 11.67 -12.84 -1.89
N ARG A 212 10.97 -12.78 -0.76
CA ARG A 212 10.01 -13.82 -0.39
C ARG A 212 8.74 -13.15 0.13
N PRO A 213 7.55 -13.63 -0.24
CA PRO A 213 6.31 -13.16 0.36
C PRO A 213 6.36 -13.35 1.88
N ALA A 214 5.87 -12.37 2.63
CA ALA A 214 5.67 -12.50 4.06
C ALA A 214 4.63 -13.59 4.35
N VAL A 215 4.91 -14.43 5.34
CA VAL A 215 4.02 -15.50 5.82
C VAL A 215 3.64 -15.17 7.27
N PRO A 216 2.50 -14.49 7.50
CA PRO A 216 2.10 -14.08 8.84
C PRO A 216 1.75 -15.27 9.74
N VAL A 217 2.40 -15.33 10.90
CA VAL A 217 2.14 -16.29 11.98
C VAL A 217 1.94 -15.54 13.30
N MET A 218 1.34 -16.18 14.29
CA MET A 218 1.34 -15.64 15.66
C MET A 218 2.74 -15.80 16.24
N ALA A 219 3.38 -14.69 16.62
CA ALA A 219 4.72 -14.68 17.17
C ALA A 219 4.81 -13.74 18.38
N ASP A 220 5.61 -14.13 19.37
CA ASP A 220 5.84 -13.33 20.57
C ASP A 220 6.89 -12.25 20.29
N THR A 221 6.52 -10.99 20.50
CA THR A 221 7.37 -9.83 20.20
C THR A 221 8.65 -9.78 21.05
N ALA A 222 8.64 -10.33 22.26
CA ALA A 222 9.84 -10.41 23.09
C ALA A 222 10.82 -11.46 22.56
N ASP A 223 10.31 -12.65 22.17
CA ASP A 223 11.12 -13.71 21.55
C ASP A 223 11.81 -13.21 20.27
N LEU A 224 11.07 -12.53 19.40
CA LEU A 224 11.63 -11.96 18.17
C LEU A 224 12.76 -10.96 18.46
N ALA A 225 12.58 -10.09 19.45
CA ALA A 225 13.59 -9.11 19.86
C ALA A 225 14.87 -9.80 20.40
N MET A 226 14.71 -10.85 21.22
CA MET A 226 15.84 -11.61 21.75
C MET A 226 16.62 -12.34 20.66
N ARG A 227 15.91 -13.05 19.75
CA ARG A 227 16.52 -13.74 18.61
C ARG A 227 17.26 -12.78 17.67
N ALA A 228 16.68 -11.61 17.43
CA ALA A 228 17.31 -10.57 16.62
C ALA A 228 18.59 -10.03 17.27
N MET A 229 18.57 -9.81 18.59
CA MET A 229 19.76 -9.36 19.34
C MET A 229 20.88 -10.40 19.34
N GLU A 230 20.56 -11.68 19.50
CA GLU A 230 21.54 -12.77 19.41
C GLU A 230 22.21 -12.80 18.02
N THR A 231 21.38 -12.68 16.97
CA THR A 231 21.87 -12.60 15.59
C THR A 231 22.77 -11.38 15.39
N ALA A 232 22.40 -10.22 15.91
CA ALA A 232 23.17 -8.97 15.79
C ALA A 232 24.53 -9.07 16.53
N ARG A 233 24.55 -9.61 17.74
CA ARG A 233 25.81 -9.84 18.51
C ARG A 233 26.73 -10.81 17.78
N SER A 234 26.21 -11.91 17.25
CA SER A 234 27.01 -12.88 16.50
C SER A 234 27.63 -12.28 15.23
N ARG A 235 26.97 -11.31 14.59
CA ARG A 235 27.47 -10.66 13.37
C ARG A 235 28.52 -9.59 13.64
N THR A 236 28.31 -8.79 14.69
CA THR A 236 29.13 -7.61 14.99
C THR A 236 30.30 -7.93 15.91
N GLY A 237 30.15 -8.92 16.80
CA GLY A 237 31.10 -9.19 17.89
C GLY A 237 31.02 -8.17 19.05
N CYS A 238 30.20 -7.12 18.92
CA CYS A 238 30.00 -6.09 19.93
C CYS A 238 29.05 -6.57 21.03
N ASN A 239 29.20 -6.03 22.23
CA ASN A 239 28.30 -6.31 23.34
C ASN A 239 27.92 -5.03 24.08
N ALA A 240 26.63 -4.70 24.08
CA ALA A 240 26.06 -3.61 24.85
C ALA A 240 24.95 -4.13 25.79
N PRO A 241 24.73 -3.45 26.94
CA PRO A 241 23.51 -3.61 27.74
C PRO A 241 22.26 -3.53 26.87
N PHE A 242 21.38 -4.51 27.02
CA PHE A 242 20.19 -4.70 26.20
C PHE A 242 18.97 -4.94 27.07
N THR A 243 17.87 -4.23 26.78
CA THR A 243 16.59 -4.39 27.47
C THR A 243 15.46 -4.58 26.47
N VAL A 244 14.46 -5.38 26.82
CA VAL A 244 13.27 -5.61 26.00
C VAL A 244 12.05 -5.24 26.82
N ASP A 245 11.28 -4.29 26.30
CA ASP A 245 9.98 -3.88 26.83
C ASP A 245 8.91 -4.20 25.77
N ALA A 246 8.53 -5.47 25.69
CA ALA A 246 7.62 -5.98 24.66
C ALA A 246 6.24 -6.32 25.25
N ALA A 247 5.58 -5.32 25.84
CA ALA A 247 4.30 -5.49 26.55
C ALA A 247 3.12 -5.98 25.67
N VAL A 248 3.30 -6.09 24.35
CA VAL A 248 2.28 -6.53 23.39
C VAL A 248 2.08 -8.06 23.40
N GLY A 249 3.09 -8.84 23.78
CA GLY A 249 3.04 -10.31 23.71
C GLY A 249 2.94 -10.80 22.27
N LEU A 250 1.85 -11.50 21.92
CA LEU A 250 1.65 -12.11 20.60
C LEU A 250 1.14 -11.09 19.55
N ALA A 251 1.71 -11.12 18.35
CA ALA A 251 1.28 -10.37 17.18
C ALA A 251 1.27 -11.25 15.92
N ARG A 252 0.45 -10.89 14.92
CA ARG A 252 0.34 -11.64 13.66
C ARG A 252 1.24 -11.03 12.58
N LEU A 253 2.40 -11.62 12.35
CA LEU A 253 3.44 -11.10 11.45
C LEU A 253 4.37 -12.22 10.92
N ASP A 254 5.21 -11.96 9.91
CA ASP A 254 6.25 -12.93 9.51
C ASP A 254 7.43 -12.86 10.48
N ALA A 255 7.57 -13.89 11.32
CA ALA A 255 8.57 -13.95 12.38
C ALA A 255 10.00 -13.80 11.85
N GLU A 256 10.34 -14.51 10.78
CA GLU A 256 11.70 -14.56 10.25
C GLU A 256 12.09 -13.24 9.56
N LEU A 257 11.20 -12.63 8.75
CA LEU A 257 11.45 -11.30 8.17
C LEU A 257 11.57 -10.23 9.25
N THR A 258 10.78 -10.35 10.32
CA THR A 258 10.83 -9.41 11.45
C THR A 258 12.16 -9.54 12.21
N VAL A 259 12.61 -10.77 12.51
CA VAL A 259 13.91 -11.03 13.13
C VAL A 259 15.05 -10.51 12.26
N GLU A 260 15.02 -10.76 10.95
CA GLU A 260 16.03 -10.22 10.02
C GLU A 260 16.06 -8.68 10.05
N THR A 261 14.89 -8.04 10.01
CA THR A 261 14.77 -6.57 10.04
C THR A 261 15.32 -6.00 11.35
N LEU A 262 14.88 -6.55 12.49
CA LEU A 262 15.36 -6.12 13.81
C LEU A 262 16.86 -6.39 13.97
N ALA A 263 17.40 -7.48 13.43
CA ALA A 263 18.82 -7.78 13.52
C ALA A 263 19.68 -6.75 12.77
N GLU A 264 19.23 -6.23 11.63
CA GLU A 264 19.92 -5.13 10.93
C GLU A 264 19.89 -3.82 11.73
N LEU A 265 18.76 -3.52 12.37
CA LEU A 265 18.65 -2.34 13.24
C LEU A 265 19.53 -2.46 14.49
N LEU A 266 19.48 -3.60 15.16
CA LEU A 266 20.26 -3.90 16.36
C LEU A 266 21.76 -3.99 16.08
N ALA A 267 22.17 -4.51 14.93
CA ALA A 267 23.58 -4.51 14.53
C ALA A 267 24.09 -3.06 14.36
N ASN A 268 23.30 -2.19 13.75
CA ASN A 268 23.64 -0.77 13.64
C ASN A 268 23.71 -0.08 15.00
N ALA A 269 22.76 -0.38 15.90
CA ALA A 269 22.75 0.14 17.27
C ALA A 269 23.96 -0.34 18.09
N LEU A 270 24.33 -1.62 17.96
CA LEU A 270 25.51 -2.21 18.62
C LEU A 270 26.79 -1.52 18.18
N GLU A 271 27.02 -1.41 16.87
CA GLU A 271 28.20 -0.75 16.32
C GLU A 271 28.26 0.75 16.67
N ALA A 272 27.10 1.42 16.79
CA ALA A 272 27.02 2.81 17.21
C ALA A 272 27.31 2.99 18.71
N CYS A 273 26.93 2.02 19.55
CA CYS A 273 27.16 2.02 20.99
C CYS A 273 28.57 1.55 21.38
N ASP A 274 29.24 0.74 20.57
CA ASP A 274 30.60 0.23 20.83
C ASP A 274 31.62 1.37 20.99
N ALA A 275 31.33 2.53 20.40
CA ALA A 275 32.12 3.75 20.50
C ALA A 275 31.73 4.68 21.67
N ALA A 276 30.71 4.34 22.47
CA ALA A 276 30.13 5.20 23.50
C ALA A 276 30.30 4.64 24.92
N GLU A 277 30.74 5.48 25.88
CA GLU A 277 31.00 5.08 27.28
C GLU A 277 29.75 4.58 28.03
N GLU A 278 28.54 5.01 27.62
CA GLU A 278 27.24 4.61 28.20
C GLU A 278 26.27 4.04 27.15
N GLY A 279 26.79 3.21 26.23
CA GLY A 279 25.96 2.53 25.23
C GLY A 279 24.88 1.66 25.88
N MET A 280 23.60 1.94 25.61
CA MET A 280 22.48 1.08 26.00
C MET A 280 21.50 0.97 24.84
N ILE A 281 21.03 -0.24 24.61
CA ILE A 281 20.07 -0.56 23.55
C ILE A 281 18.78 -1.06 24.20
N SER A 282 17.64 -0.62 23.69
CA SER A 282 16.35 -1.15 24.10
C SER A 282 15.45 -1.41 22.91
N VAL A 283 14.70 -2.52 22.96
CA VAL A 283 13.60 -2.78 22.03
C VAL A 283 12.29 -2.62 22.77
N ARG A 284 11.38 -1.80 22.23
CA ARG A 284 10.02 -1.65 22.74
C ARG A 284 8.99 -2.12 21.73
N ALA A 285 7.97 -2.83 22.19
CA ALA A 285 6.81 -3.16 21.38
C ALA A 285 5.57 -2.47 21.96
N ARG A 286 4.78 -1.82 21.11
CA ARG A 286 3.48 -1.24 21.47
C ARG A 286 2.45 -1.49 20.37
N ARG A 287 1.18 -1.59 20.78
CA ARG A 287 0.05 -1.76 19.87
C ARG A 287 -0.75 -0.47 19.81
N GLU A 288 -0.99 0.02 18.60
CA GLU A 288 -1.77 1.23 18.31
C GLU A 288 -2.92 0.84 17.36
N GLY A 289 -4.06 0.44 17.94
CA GLY A 289 -5.19 -0.09 17.14
C GLY A 289 -4.83 -1.40 16.41
N GLU A 290 -4.92 -1.38 15.09
CA GLU A 290 -4.56 -2.50 14.20
C GLU A 290 -3.09 -2.46 13.74
N THR A 291 -2.25 -1.73 14.46
CA THR A 291 -0.84 -1.52 14.12
C THR A 291 0.06 -1.96 15.27
N LEU A 292 1.10 -2.74 14.95
CA LEU A 292 2.21 -3.06 15.84
C LEU A 292 3.36 -2.10 15.55
N VAL A 293 3.92 -1.48 16.60
CA VAL A 293 5.14 -0.68 16.49
C VAL A 293 6.24 -1.35 17.30
N LEU A 294 7.34 -1.68 16.61
CA LEU A 294 8.59 -2.16 17.18
C LEU A 294 9.64 -1.05 17.09
N ALA A 295 10.08 -0.55 18.23
CA ALA A 295 11.04 0.55 18.34
C ALA A 295 12.39 0.03 18.85
N VAL A 296 13.46 0.26 18.10
CA VAL A 296 14.85 0.05 18.53
C VAL A 296 15.44 1.40 18.90
N GLU A 297 15.91 1.52 20.14
CA GLU A 297 16.54 2.73 20.66
C GLU A 297 17.97 2.44 21.07
N ASP A 298 18.87 3.37 20.76
CA ASP A 298 20.25 3.34 21.23
C ASP A 298 20.68 4.69 21.83
N ARG A 299 21.75 4.65 22.62
CA ARG A 299 22.46 5.82 23.18
C ARG A 299 23.77 6.13 22.45
N GLY A 300 23.84 5.81 21.16
CA GLY A 300 24.98 6.16 20.31
C GLY A 300 24.99 7.64 19.90
N PRO A 301 25.84 8.04 18.93
CA PRO A 301 25.91 9.41 18.43
C PRO A 301 24.66 9.85 17.62
N GLY A 302 23.76 8.92 17.29
CA GLY A 302 22.62 9.18 16.42
C GLY A 302 23.00 9.34 14.95
N VAL A 303 22.06 9.87 14.15
CA VAL A 303 22.23 10.08 12.70
C VAL A 303 22.25 11.58 12.41
N ALA A 304 23.32 12.11 11.82
CA ALA A 304 23.40 13.52 11.48
C ALA A 304 22.34 13.94 10.45
N ALA A 305 21.86 15.18 10.53
CA ALA A 305 20.71 15.65 9.76
C ALA A 305 20.97 15.70 8.24
N ASP A 306 22.20 15.97 7.84
CA ASP A 306 22.67 16.03 6.46
C ASP A 306 22.71 14.65 5.78
N ILE A 307 23.01 13.58 6.53
CA ILE A 307 23.06 12.22 6.01
C ILE A 307 21.72 11.46 6.12
N ARG A 308 20.80 11.94 6.96
CA ARG A 308 19.50 11.28 7.23
C ARG A 308 18.69 10.92 5.98
N PRO A 309 18.62 11.76 4.92
CA PRO A 309 17.89 11.41 3.70
C PRO A 309 18.45 10.18 2.97
N PHE A 310 19.74 9.89 3.15
CA PHE A 310 20.48 8.90 2.37
C PHE A 310 20.71 7.58 3.11
N ILE A 311 20.37 7.48 4.41
CA ILE A 311 20.68 6.29 5.23
C ILE A 311 20.02 4.99 4.74
N PHE A 312 18.99 5.09 3.91
CA PHE A 312 18.32 3.95 3.29
C PHE A 312 18.81 3.64 1.88
N ASP A 313 19.67 4.47 1.32
CA ASP A 313 20.19 4.27 -0.03
C ASP A 313 21.16 3.09 -0.04
N PRO A 314 21.07 2.20 -1.07
CA PRO A 314 22.01 1.10 -1.20
C PRO A 314 23.46 1.58 -1.21
N PHE A 315 24.33 0.87 -0.48
CA PHE A 315 25.76 1.15 -0.36
C PHE A 315 26.12 2.43 0.41
N PHE A 316 25.15 3.17 0.96
CA PHE A 316 25.44 4.30 1.82
C PHE A 316 25.98 3.83 3.17
N THR A 317 27.15 4.32 3.57
CA THR A 317 27.75 4.04 4.88
C THR A 317 28.73 5.15 5.28
N THR A 318 28.73 5.51 6.55
CA THR A 318 29.75 6.37 7.17
C THR A 318 30.85 5.57 7.88
N LYS A 319 30.72 4.24 7.92
CA LYS A 319 31.62 3.33 8.62
C LYS A 319 32.84 3.00 7.76
N ALA A 320 34.01 2.93 8.39
CA ALA A 320 35.25 2.51 7.73
C ALA A 320 35.20 1.05 7.23
N VAL A 321 34.44 0.21 7.94
CA VAL A 321 34.18 -1.19 7.62
C VAL A 321 32.66 -1.42 7.58
N GLY A 322 32.14 -1.92 6.46
CA GLY A 322 30.71 -2.14 6.25
C GLY A 322 30.31 -1.94 4.79
N VAL A 323 29.28 -2.66 4.34
CA VAL A 323 28.80 -2.60 2.94
C VAL A 323 27.75 -1.50 2.72
N GLY A 324 27.11 -1.01 3.79
CA GLY A 324 26.05 0.01 3.68
C GLY A 324 24.71 -0.53 3.16
N MET A 325 24.42 -1.81 3.40
CA MET A 325 23.19 -2.46 2.90
C MET A 325 22.17 -2.76 3.99
N GLY A 326 22.54 -2.73 5.27
CA GLY A 326 21.68 -3.19 6.37
C GLY A 326 20.37 -2.42 6.49
N LEU A 327 20.42 -1.08 6.55
CA LEU A 327 19.21 -0.25 6.61
C LEU A 327 18.38 -0.32 5.32
N CYS A 328 19.03 -0.47 4.17
CA CYS A 328 18.35 -0.68 2.89
C CYS A 328 17.55 -2.00 2.89
N ILE A 329 18.15 -3.09 3.39
CA ILE A 329 17.50 -4.39 3.56
C ILE A 329 16.36 -4.30 4.59
N ALA A 330 16.57 -3.63 5.72
CA ALA A 330 15.55 -3.44 6.75
C ALA A 330 14.33 -2.68 6.21
N LYS A 331 14.55 -1.60 5.44
CA LYS A 331 13.46 -0.84 4.80
C LYS A 331 12.67 -1.70 3.82
N ARG A 332 13.37 -2.45 2.97
CA ARG A 332 12.73 -3.37 2.02
C ARG A 332 11.92 -4.46 2.73
N ASN A 333 12.47 -5.05 3.79
CA ASN A 333 11.75 -6.06 4.56
C ASN A 333 10.51 -5.47 5.24
N ALA A 334 10.57 -4.22 5.72
CA ALA A 334 9.41 -3.51 6.24
C ALA A 334 8.31 -3.35 5.18
N GLU A 335 8.67 -3.01 3.93
CA GLU A 335 7.73 -2.93 2.81
C GLU A 335 7.10 -4.30 2.48
N GLU A 336 7.89 -5.38 2.49
CA GLU A 336 7.39 -6.76 2.27
C GLU A 336 6.48 -7.25 3.42
N LEU A 337 6.68 -6.74 4.64
CA LEU A 337 5.80 -6.95 5.79
C LEU A 337 4.51 -6.09 5.73
N GLY A 338 4.34 -5.26 4.70
CA GLY A 338 3.22 -4.32 4.58
C GLY A 338 3.31 -3.12 5.52
N GLY A 339 4.51 -2.86 6.04
CA GLY A 339 4.80 -1.85 7.07
C GLY A 339 5.66 -0.69 6.57
N VAL A 340 6.09 0.13 7.53
CA VAL A 340 6.95 1.30 7.31
C VAL A 340 8.07 1.32 8.33
N LEU A 341 9.31 1.55 7.87
CA LEU A 341 10.48 1.77 8.72
C LEU A 341 10.83 3.27 8.73
N ARG A 342 10.98 3.85 9.93
CA ARG A 342 11.45 5.23 10.13
C ARG A 342 12.65 5.24 11.05
N VAL A 343 13.54 6.20 10.83
CA VAL A 343 14.67 6.49 11.73
C VAL A 343 14.61 7.96 12.08
N VAL A 344 14.51 8.26 13.37
CA VAL A 344 14.36 9.61 13.91
C VAL A 344 15.37 9.84 15.05
N GLU A 345 15.58 11.11 15.40
CA GLU A 345 16.37 11.45 16.58
C GLU A 345 15.61 11.05 17.85
N ARG A 346 16.35 10.49 18.81
CA ARG A 346 15.80 10.18 20.12
C ARG A 346 15.95 11.40 21.04
N PRO A 347 14.88 11.81 21.75
CA PRO A 347 15.01 12.80 22.82
C PRO A 347 16.03 12.35 23.87
N GLY A 348 17.03 13.19 24.15
CA GLY A 348 18.15 12.85 25.03
C GLY A 348 19.35 12.19 24.34
N GLY A 349 19.42 12.24 23.01
CA GLY A 349 20.56 11.77 22.21
C GLY A 349 20.47 10.30 21.80
N GLY A 350 21.10 9.96 20.67
CA GLY A 350 21.04 8.64 20.05
C GLY A 350 20.01 8.49 18.94
N CYS A 351 19.73 7.25 18.56
CA CYS A 351 18.85 6.92 17.45
C CYS A 351 17.56 6.23 17.95
N LEU A 352 16.45 6.48 17.25
CA LEU A 352 15.20 5.73 17.39
C LEU A 352 14.78 5.22 15.99
N ALA A 353 14.81 3.91 15.81
CA ALA A 353 14.30 3.24 14.61
C ALA A 353 12.94 2.60 14.91
N GLU A 354 11.89 3.01 14.20
CA GLU A 354 10.52 2.51 14.39
C GLU A 354 10.07 1.71 13.16
N LEU A 355 9.78 0.43 13.40
CA LEU A 355 9.15 -0.48 12.44
C LEU A 355 7.65 -0.57 12.77
N THR A 356 6.82 -0.06 11.87
CA THR A 356 5.36 -0.06 11.97
C THR A 356 4.79 -1.16 11.08
N LEU A 357 4.05 -2.12 11.63
CA LEU A 357 3.52 -3.28 10.91
C LEU A 357 2.00 -3.38 11.07
N PRO A 358 1.26 -3.87 10.06
CA PRO A 358 -0.13 -4.26 10.23
C PRO A 358 -0.23 -5.40 11.24
N ASP A 359 -1.12 -5.27 12.22
CA ASP A 359 -1.35 -6.27 13.25
C ASP A 359 -2.84 -6.61 13.24
N VAL A 360 -3.21 -7.57 12.39
CA VAL A 360 -4.59 -8.04 12.29
C VAL A 360 -4.86 -8.96 13.49
N PRO A 361 -5.70 -8.55 14.47
CA PRO A 361 -6.05 -9.40 15.59
C PRO A 361 -6.78 -10.65 15.08
N ALA A 362 -6.66 -11.76 15.79
CA ALA A 362 -7.20 -13.06 15.38
C ALA A 362 -8.74 -13.10 15.15
N GLU A 363 -9.48 -12.05 15.51
CA GLU A 363 -10.95 -12.02 15.41
C GLU A 363 -11.51 -11.49 14.07
N SER A 364 -10.73 -10.84 13.20
CA SER A 364 -11.28 -10.18 12.00
C SER A 364 -11.34 -11.06 10.74
N ALA A 365 -11.03 -12.35 10.82
CA ALA A 365 -11.03 -13.28 9.67
C ALA A 365 -12.38 -13.97 9.39
N LYS A 366 -13.49 -13.45 9.93
CA LYS A 366 -14.86 -13.86 9.56
C LYS A 366 -15.73 -12.62 9.32
N ALA A 367 -15.76 -12.15 8.07
CA ALA A 367 -16.87 -11.39 7.51
C ALA A 367 -17.00 -11.74 6.03
#